data_AF-A0A2P4ZMP1-F1
#
_entry.id   AF-A0A2P4ZMP1-F1
#
_cell.length_a   1.000
_cell.length_b   1.000
_cell.length_c   1.000
_cell.angle_alpha   90.00
_cell.angle_beta   90.00
_cell.angle_gamma   90.00
#
_symmetry.space_group_name_H-M   'P 1'
#
loop_
_entity.id
_entity.type
_entity.pdbx_description
1 polymer ?
#
loop_
_entity_poly.entity_id
_entity_poly.type
_entity_poly.pdbx_seq_one_letter_code
_entity_poly.pdbx_strand_id
1 'polypeptide(L)'
;MIVTLPLPSQVSKYWPEGVVSVLQWFAFWSFSILLTVPWLFCVYQLVTNQLGRTKRIKQVLDDVTAPKVVIVMPCYKEEPDVLITAINSVVDCDYPAACIHVFLSFDGDQEDELYLNTIEKLGVPLTMESYPKSIDVQYKEARITISRFPHGGKRHCQKSTFKLIDRVYEQYLKMNDNLFILFIDSDCILDKVCLQNFVYDMELSPGNSRNMLAMTGVITSTTKKHSIITLLQDIEYIHGQLFERTVESGCGSVTCLPGALTMLRFSAFRKMAKYYFTDKAEQCEDLFDFAKCHLGEDRWLTHLFMIGAKERYQIQMCTSAFCKTEAVQTYRSLIKQRRRWFLGFITNEVCMLTDWRLWKRYPLLVIVRFMQNTIRTTALLFFIMVLALISTVAKVKDLPVGFIGVSLGLNWLLMLYFGAKLRRFKIWLYPLMFVLNPFFNWYYMVYGIFTAGQRTWGGPRADAAVADGNTTAREAVEKAEKQGDELNVVPETFLPALEARRAASTKGHPNTRLEHKGSVVRPPDGIDGMFSARQKTPAGLYTHLDESDIGLGTPIALSTNPSSSWDALQRNSLEGFQLNGTGAVTMDQFMGEEDRIKYAIAQRAQFQRSTRVDAASSKESPDVELIDLSSES
;
A
#
# COMPACT_ATOMS: atom_id res chain seq x y z
N MET A 1 -4.37 2.24 -29.66
CA MET A 1 -4.50 1.45 -30.90
C MET A 1 -4.63 2.31 -32.14
N ILE A 2 -5.65 3.15 -32.29
CA ILE A 2 -5.82 4.00 -33.50
C ILE A 2 -4.61 4.95 -33.73
N VAL A 3 -3.95 5.36 -32.65
CA VAL A 3 -2.80 6.28 -32.67
C VAL A 3 -1.45 5.56 -32.61
N THR A 4 -1.38 4.23 -32.63
CA THR A 4 -0.16 3.49 -32.19
C THR A 4 0.37 2.47 -33.18
N LEU A 5 -0.45 2.06 -34.14
CA LEU A 5 -0.06 1.21 -35.26
C LEU A 5 0.12 2.09 -36.50
N PRO A 6 1.13 1.84 -37.36
CA PRO A 6 0.95 2.16 -38.77
C PRO A 6 -0.30 1.41 -39.22
N LEU A 7 -1.41 2.14 -39.36
CA LEU A 7 -2.67 1.55 -39.80
C LEU A 7 -2.41 0.79 -41.10
N PRO A 8 -2.82 -0.48 -41.22
CA PRO A 8 -2.69 -1.21 -42.47
C PRO A 8 -3.26 -0.37 -43.61
N SER A 9 -2.63 -0.42 -44.78
CA SER A 9 -3.05 0.36 -45.95
C SER A 9 -4.52 0.16 -46.32
N GLN A 10 -5.10 -0.98 -45.92
CA GLN A 10 -6.51 -1.33 -46.07
C GLN A 10 -7.43 -0.52 -45.15
N VAL A 11 -6.97 -0.19 -43.93
CA VAL A 11 -7.73 0.59 -42.93
C VAL A 11 -7.52 2.09 -43.12
N SER A 12 -6.29 2.50 -43.45
CA SER A 12 -5.96 3.92 -43.68
C SER A 12 -6.71 4.54 -44.85
N LYS A 13 -7.16 3.73 -45.82
CA LYS A 13 -8.02 4.17 -46.93
C LYS A 13 -9.39 4.72 -46.49
N TYR A 14 -9.86 4.35 -45.31
CA TYR A 14 -11.14 4.81 -44.76
C TYR A 14 -10.99 6.10 -43.92
N TRP A 15 -9.78 6.61 -43.76
CA TRP A 15 -9.48 7.79 -42.94
C TRP A 15 -8.86 8.90 -43.79
N PRO A 16 -9.13 10.19 -43.48
CA PRO A 16 -8.47 11.30 -44.18
C PRO A 16 -6.95 11.22 -44.02
N GLU A 17 -6.20 11.40 -45.12
CA GLU A 17 -4.73 11.27 -45.12
C GLU A 17 -4.05 12.18 -44.10
N GLY A 18 -4.55 13.41 -43.92
CA GLY A 18 -4.05 14.35 -42.91
C GLY A 18 -4.18 13.81 -41.49
N VAL A 19 -5.29 13.14 -41.16
CA VAL A 19 -5.50 12.53 -39.84
C VAL A 19 -4.57 11.34 -39.64
N VAL A 20 -4.43 10.47 -40.64
CA VAL A 20 -3.52 9.32 -40.59
C VAL A 20 -2.07 9.80 -40.38
N SER A 21 -1.63 10.82 -41.12
CA SER A 21 -0.30 11.41 -40.97
C SER A 21 -0.06 11.98 -39.58
N VAL A 22 -1.02 12.72 -39.01
CA VAL A 22 -0.92 13.29 -37.66
C VAL A 22 -0.83 12.19 -36.61
N LEU A 23 -1.67 11.16 -36.70
CA LEU A 23 -1.69 10.04 -35.76
C LEU A 23 -0.38 9.23 -35.81
N GLN A 24 0.14 8.95 -37.01
CA GLN A 24 1.42 8.26 -37.19
C GLN A 24 2.60 9.09 -36.67
N TRP A 25 2.60 10.40 -36.93
CA TRP A 25 3.62 11.32 -36.42
C TRP A 25 3.60 11.37 -34.90
N PHE A 26 2.42 11.51 -34.29
CA PHE A 26 2.25 11.45 -32.83
C PHE A 26 2.73 10.11 -32.26
N ALA A 27 2.39 8.98 -32.90
CA ALA A 27 2.85 7.65 -32.48
C ALA A 27 4.37 7.56 -32.43
N PHE A 28 5.01 7.98 -33.52
CA PHE A 28 6.46 7.91 -33.69
C PHE A 28 7.20 8.77 -32.66
N TRP A 29 6.77 10.01 -32.48
CA TRP A 29 7.39 10.91 -31.51
C TRP A 29 7.10 10.51 -30.08
N SER A 30 5.88 10.06 -29.78
CA SER A 30 5.54 9.53 -28.44
C SER A 30 6.45 8.36 -28.10
N PHE A 31 6.64 7.40 -29.02
CA PHE A 31 7.53 6.27 -28.79
C PHE A 31 9.00 6.72 -28.65
N SER A 32 9.48 7.62 -29.51
CA SER A 32 10.86 8.12 -29.46
C SER A 32 11.16 8.91 -28.17
N ILE A 33 10.22 9.72 -27.71
CA ILE A 33 10.32 10.49 -26.46
C ILE A 33 10.28 9.53 -25.27
N LEU A 34 9.33 8.59 -25.23
CA LEU A 34 9.24 7.59 -24.17
C LEU A 34 10.44 6.63 -24.12
N LEU A 35 11.16 6.47 -25.22
CA LEU A 35 12.40 5.73 -25.23
C LEU A 35 13.53 6.51 -24.56
N THR A 36 13.71 7.76 -24.99
CA THR A 36 14.90 8.55 -24.69
C THR A 36 14.77 9.30 -23.37
N VAL A 37 13.64 9.95 -23.11
CA VAL A 37 13.44 10.81 -21.94
C VAL A 37 13.41 10.01 -20.64
N PRO A 38 12.62 8.94 -20.48
CA PRO A 38 12.69 8.07 -19.29
C PRO A 38 14.09 7.51 -19.05
N TRP A 39 14.80 7.13 -20.10
CA TRP A 39 16.18 6.64 -20.01
C TRP A 39 17.12 7.73 -19.48
N LEU A 40 17.06 8.95 -20.02
CA LEU A 40 17.84 10.09 -19.55
C LEU A 40 17.50 10.47 -18.11
N PHE A 41 16.22 10.45 -17.74
CA PHE A 41 15.77 10.69 -16.36
C PHE A 41 16.34 9.64 -15.40
N CYS A 42 16.32 8.37 -15.80
CA CYS A 42 16.87 7.29 -14.99
C CYS A 42 18.39 7.45 -14.83
N VAL A 43 19.12 7.77 -15.90
CA VAL A 43 20.56 8.05 -15.82
C VAL A 43 20.85 9.26 -14.94
N TYR A 44 20.11 10.36 -15.09
CA TYR A 44 20.24 11.54 -14.24
C TYR A 44 20.00 11.21 -12.76
N GLN A 45 18.92 10.47 -12.47
CA GLN A 45 18.62 9.97 -11.12
C GLN A 45 19.72 9.06 -10.57
N LEU A 46 20.31 8.21 -11.41
CA LEU A 46 21.43 7.35 -11.02
C LEU A 46 22.71 8.11 -10.68
N VAL A 47 22.95 9.22 -11.36
CA VAL A 47 24.12 10.09 -11.10
C VAL A 47 23.90 10.94 -9.85
N THR A 48 22.67 11.40 -9.62
CA THR A 48 22.33 12.31 -8.50
C THR A 48 22.00 11.57 -7.21
N ASN A 49 21.36 10.40 -7.28
CA ASN A 49 20.94 9.61 -6.13
C ASN A 49 21.79 8.34 -5.97
N GLN A 50 22.14 8.02 -4.73
CA GLN A 50 22.89 6.80 -4.44
C GLN A 50 21.97 5.57 -4.47
N LEU A 51 22.07 4.79 -5.54
CA LEU A 51 21.45 3.46 -5.62
C LEU A 51 22.25 2.46 -4.78
N GLY A 52 21.57 1.75 -3.86
CA GLY A 52 22.13 0.59 -3.17
C GLY A 52 21.76 0.49 -1.70
N ARG A 53 22.24 -0.57 -1.05
CA ARG A 53 21.94 -0.95 0.34
C ARG A 53 22.97 -0.39 1.33
N THR A 54 23.49 0.80 1.04
CA THR A 54 24.51 1.44 1.89
C THR A 54 23.84 2.26 2.97
N LYS A 55 24.37 2.18 4.20
CA LYS A 55 23.94 3.02 5.32
C LYS A 55 24.18 4.49 4.96
N ARG A 56 23.12 5.31 4.98
CA ARG A 56 23.20 6.75 4.67
C ARG A 56 23.39 7.62 5.90
N ILE A 57 22.87 7.19 7.05
CA ILE A 57 23.02 7.90 8.31
C ILE A 57 24.41 7.63 8.88
N LYS A 58 25.23 8.67 8.96
CA LYS A 58 26.59 8.59 9.53
C LYS A 58 26.59 8.69 11.06
N GLN A 59 25.61 9.38 11.63
CA GLN A 59 25.42 9.51 13.07
C GLN A 59 24.71 8.28 13.62
N VAL A 60 25.04 7.88 14.85
CA VAL A 60 24.31 6.83 15.54
C VAL A 60 22.96 7.40 15.96
N LEU A 61 21.89 6.78 15.49
CA LEU A 61 20.55 7.07 15.97
C LEU A 61 20.39 6.47 17.36
N ASP A 62 19.81 7.24 18.28
CA ASP A 62 19.44 6.80 19.62
C ASP A 62 17.92 6.91 19.81
N ASP A 63 17.42 6.44 20.96
CA ASP A 63 15.98 6.38 21.27
C ASP A 63 15.31 7.76 21.35
N VAL A 64 16.10 8.84 21.42
CA VAL A 64 15.62 10.22 21.58
C VAL A 64 15.62 10.95 20.24
N THR A 65 16.63 10.73 19.41
CA THR A 65 16.82 11.40 18.11
C THR A 65 16.11 10.68 16.97
N ALA A 66 15.92 9.35 17.09
CA ALA A 66 15.28 8.55 16.07
C ALA A 66 13.75 8.72 16.08
N PRO A 67 13.11 9.05 14.94
CA PRO A 67 11.67 8.97 14.79
C PRO A 67 11.11 7.58 15.13
N LYS A 68 9.88 7.53 15.64
CA LYS A 68 9.19 6.26 15.92
C LYS A 68 8.72 5.65 14.61
N VAL A 69 8.98 4.36 14.39
CA VAL A 69 8.50 3.62 13.22
C VAL A 69 7.60 2.48 13.69
N VAL A 70 6.35 2.55 13.27
CA VAL A 70 5.32 1.54 13.50
C VAL A 70 5.20 0.68 12.26
N ILE A 71 5.38 -0.63 12.39
CA ILE A 71 5.34 -1.58 11.27
C ILE A 71 4.00 -2.31 11.33
N VAL A 72 3.20 -2.21 10.28
CA VAL A 72 1.92 -2.93 10.18
C VAL A 72 2.11 -4.12 9.25
N MET A 73 2.02 -5.32 9.85
CA MET A 73 2.22 -6.60 9.18
C MET A 73 0.93 -7.43 9.29
N PRO A 74 -0.01 -7.29 8.34
CA PRO A 74 -1.17 -8.16 8.26
C PRO A 74 -0.72 -9.57 7.85
N CYS A 75 -1.28 -10.60 8.49
CA CYS A 75 -0.97 -12.00 8.20
C CYS A 75 -2.26 -12.82 8.04
N TYR A 76 -2.23 -13.77 7.11
CA TYR A 76 -3.34 -14.68 6.83
C TYR A 76 -2.83 -15.97 6.20
N LYS A 77 -3.02 -17.11 6.87
CA LYS A 77 -2.60 -18.45 6.38
C LYS A 77 -1.16 -18.46 5.83
N GLU A 78 -0.23 -17.88 6.58
CA GLU A 78 1.19 -17.81 6.24
C GLU A 78 1.93 -19.11 6.59
N GLU A 79 3.06 -19.36 5.93
CA GLU A 79 3.99 -20.40 6.39
C GLU A 79 4.72 -19.88 7.64
N PRO A 80 4.66 -20.57 8.80
CA PRO A 80 5.19 -20.04 10.05
C PRO A 80 6.67 -19.61 9.98
N ASP A 81 7.50 -20.36 9.26
CA ASP A 81 8.92 -20.04 9.13
C ASP A 81 9.18 -18.82 8.25
N VAL A 82 8.34 -18.60 7.23
CA VAL A 82 8.41 -17.39 6.39
C VAL A 82 8.01 -16.17 7.19
N LEU A 83 6.92 -16.26 7.96
CA LEU A 83 6.44 -15.17 8.82
C LEU A 83 7.49 -14.78 9.87
N ILE A 84 8.08 -15.77 10.55
CA ILE A 84 9.11 -15.52 11.56
C ILE A 84 10.39 -14.95 10.94
N THR A 85 10.75 -15.37 9.73
CA THR A 85 11.85 -14.76 8.98
C THR A 85 11.57 -13.29 8.66
N ALA A 86 10.33 -12.96 8.25
CA ALA A 86 9.92 -11.59 8.00
C ALA A 86 9.95 -10.74 9.29
N ILE A 87 9.41 -11.22 10.39
CA ILE A 87 9.44 -10.54 11.70
C ILE A 87 10.89 -10.29 12.13
N ASN A 88 11.75 -11.32 12.08
CA ASN A 88 13.16 -11.19 12.40
C ASN A 88 13.86 -10.13 11.55
N SER A 89 13.56 -10.06 10.25
CA SER A 89 14.17 -9.05 9.36
C SER A 89 13.81 -7.61 9.74
N VAL A 90 12.64 -7.39 10.36
CA VAL A 90 12.20 -6.07 10.83
C VAL A 90 12.90 -5.70 12.13
N VAL A 91 12.89 -6.59 13.12
CA VAL A 91 13.48 -6.31 14.44
C VAL A 91 15.02 -6.29 14.41
N ASP A 92 15.65 -7.03 13.48
CA ASP A 92 17.10 -7.05 13.28
C ASP A 92 17.62 -5.91 12.39
N CYS A 93 16.75 -4.96 12.00
CA CYS A 93 17.18 -3.76 11.30
C CYS A 93 18.17 -2.95 12.16
N ASP A 94 19.15 -2.33 11.51
CA ASP A 94 20.01 -1.32 12.14
C ASP A 94 19.14 -0.09 12.40
N TYR A 95 18.38 -0.08 13.49
CA TYR A 95 17.54 1.03 13.97
C TYR A 95 17.33 0.83 15.47
N PRO A 96 17.20 1.89 16.29
CA PRO A 96 17.01 1.71 17.73
C PRO A 96 15.76 0.91 18.05
N ALA A 97 15.90 -0.20 18.79
CA ALA A 97 14.83 -1.15 19.05
C ALA A 97 13.63 -0.50 19.77
N ALA A 98 13.89 0.45 20.68
CA ALA A 98 12.84 1.21 21.37
C ALA A 98 12.02 2.12 20.44
N CYS A 99 12.50 2.37 19.23
CA CYS A 99 11.80 3.13 18.18
C CYS A 99 11.10 2.25 17.15
N ILE A 100 11.23 0.92 17.24
CA ILE A 100 10.54 -0.06 16.41
C ILE A 100 9.33 -0.59 17.19
N HIS A 101 8.15 -0.54 16.57
CA HIS A 101 6.96 -1.20 17.12
C HIS A 101 6.22 -1.96 16.01
N VAL A 102 6.20 -3.29 16.10
CA VAL A 102 5.55 -4.15 15.10
C VAL A 102 4.12 -4.48 15.55
N PHE A 103 3.14 -4.14 14.73
CA PHE A 103 1.75 -4.60 14.87
C PHE A 103 1.54 -5.80 13.94
N LEU A 104 1.68 -6.99 14.51
CA LEU A 104 1.46 -8.26 13.85
C LEU A 104 -0.04 -8.60 13.92
N SER A 105 -0.73 -8.46 12.80
CA SER A 105 -2.20 -8.44 12.79
C SER A 105 -2.77 -9.61 11.99
N PHE A 106 -3.39 -10.56 12.68
CA PHE A 106 -4.02 -11.74 12.09
C PHE A 106 -5.40 -11.40 11.53
N ASP A 107 -5.61 -11.66 10.24
CA ASP A 107 -6.91 -11.55 9.55
C ASP A 107 -7.77 -12.79 9.80
N GLY A 108 -8.02 -13.08 11.06
CA GLY A 108 -8.77 -14.20 11.59
C GLY A 108 -8.80 -14.10 13.11
N ASP A 109 -9.97 -14.34 13.71
CA ASP A 109 -10.15 -14.27 15.16
C ASP A 109 -9.87 -15.60 15.87
N GLN A 110 -9.60 -16.65 15.11
CA GLN A 110 -9.37 -18.00 15.61
C GLN A 110 -7.95 -18.16 16.16
N GLU A 111 -7.79 -19.03 17.16
CA GLU A 111 -6.48 -19.46 17.68
C GLU A 111 -5.99 -20.66 16.86
N ASP A 112 -5.66 -20.39 15.60
CA ASP A 112 -5.19 -21.41 14.67
C ASP A 112 -3.72 -21.82 14.92
N GLU A 113 -3.28 -22.87 14.24
CA GLU A 113 -1.90 -23.38 14.36
C GLU A 113 -0.86 -22.30 14.04
N LEU A 114 -1.16 -21.43 13.06
CA LEU A 114 -0.28 -20.33 12.71
C LEU A 114 -0.12 -19.34 13.86
N TYR A 115 -1.23 -18.92 14.49
CA TYR A 115 -1.22 -18.01 15.63
C TYR A 115 -0.44 -18.61 16.81
N LEU A 116 -0.77 -19.85 17.21
CA LEU A 116 -0.15 -20.52 18.35
C LEU A 116 1.37 -20.72 18.15
N ASN A 117 1.78 -21.19 16.97
CA ASN A 117 3.21 -21.34 16.62
C ASN A 117 3.94 -19.99 16.64
N THR A 118 3.26 -18.93 16.19
CA THR A 118 3.84 -17.58 16.16
C THR A 118 4.04 -17.01 17.56
N ILE A 119 3.02 -17.06 18.42
CA ILE A 119 3.16 -16.53 19.79
C ILE A 119 4.19 -17.32 20.60
N GLU A 120 4.27 -18.64 20.41
CA GLU A 120 5.28 -19.50 21.06
C GLU A 120 6.70 -19.10 20.65
N LYS A 121 6.95 -18.95 19.34
CA LYS A 121 8.25 -18.49 18.83
C LYS A 121 8.61 -17.06 19.23
N LEU A 122 7.62 -16.25 19.59
CA LEU A 122 7.80 -14.90 20.14
C LEU A 122 7.95 -14.87 21.66
N GLY A 123 7.94 -16.04 22.32
CA GLY A 123 8.21 -16.18 23.76
C GLY A 123 6.98 -16.18 24.66
N VAL A 124 5.77 -16.28 24.10
CA VAL A 124 4.54 -16.44 24.89
C VAL A 124 4.36 -17.92 25.25
N PRO A 125 4.33 -18.29 26.54
CA PRO A 125 4.17 -19.68 26.93
C PRO A 125 2.77 -20.19 26.59
N LEU A 126 2.68 -21.40 26.02
CA LEU A 126 1.43 -22.04 25.61
C LEU A 126 0.64 -22.67 26.77
N THR A 127 0.55 -21.99 27.92
CA THR A 127 -0.03 -22.56 29.15
C THR A 127 -1.48 -22.16 29.41
N MET A 128 -2.00 -21.17 28.69
CA MET A 128 -3.36 -20.66 28.89
C MET A 128 -4.39 -21.43 28.05
N GLU A 129 -5.60 -21.59 28.58
CA GLU A 129 -6.72 -22.21 27.85
C GLU A 129 -7.21 -21.32 26.69
N SER A 130 -7.06 -20.01 26.79
CA SER A 130 -7.33 -19.04 25.73
C SER A 130 -6.45 -17.80 25.89
N TYR A 131 -6.19 -17.12 24.78
CA TYR A 131 -5.36 -15.92 24.76
C TYR A 131 -6.22 -14.67 24.54
N PRO A 132 -5.82 -13.49 25.03
CA PRO A 132 -6.55 -12.26 24.71
C PRO A 132 -6.42 -11.95 23.21
N LYS A 133 -7.33 -11.09 22.71
CA LYS A 133 -7.35 -10.72 21.29
C LYS A 133 -6.16 -9.84 20.88
N SER A 134 -5.49 -9.21 21.83
CA SER A 134 -4.27 -8.45 21.58
C SER A 134 -3.30 -8.64 22.73
N ILE A 135 -2.05 -8.94 22.41
CA ILE A 135 -0.97 -9.19 23.36
C ILE A 135 0.20 -8.30 22.97
N ASP A 136 0.76 -7.58 23.93
CA ASP A 136 2.06 -6.92 23.77
C ASP A 136 3.17 -7.84 24.27
N VAL A 137 4.19 -8.06 23.43
CA VAL A 137 5.39 -8.82 23.78
C VAL A 137 6.65 -8.01 23.46
N GLN A 138 7.70 -8.24 24.22
CA GLN A 138 9.03 -7.75 23.88
C GLN A 138 9.82 -8.88 23.23
N TYR A 139 10.24 -8.67 21.98
CA TYR A 139 10.99 -9.66 21.21
C TYR A 139 12.24 -9.01 20.64
N LYS A 140 13.42 -9.50 21.04
CA LYS A 140 14.72 -8.91 20.69
C LYS A 140 14.77 -7.39 20.93
N GLU A 141 14.36 -6.98 22.13
CA GLU A 141 14.29 -5.58 22.59
C GLU A 141 13.23 -4.70 21.90
N ALA A 142 12.72 -5.08 20.73
CA ALA A 142 11.63 -4.41 20.04
C ALA A 142 10.26 -4.80 20.62
N ARG A 143 9.30 -3.87 20.57
CA ARG A 143 7.91 -4.14 20.96
C ARG A 143 7.15 -4.75 19.80
N ILE A 144 6.39 -5.82 20.06
CA ILE A 144 5.47 -6.43 19.10
C ILE A 144 4.07 -6.52 19.73
N THR A 145 3.08 -5.85 19.14
CA THR A 145 1.67 -6.08 19.45
C THR A 145 1.13 -7.13 18.48
N ILE A 146 0.71 -8.26 19.03
CA ILE A 146 0.09 -9.37 18.29
C ILE A 146 -1.43 -9.23 18.45
N SER A 147 -2.17 -9.05 17.36
CA SER A 147 -3.61 -8.84 17.39
C SER A 147 -4.35 -9.81 16.48
N ARG A 148 -5.52 -10.29 16.91
CA ARG A 148 -6.46 -11.09 16.12
C ARG A 148 -7.72 -10.28 15.82
N PHE A 149 -8.09 -10.20 14.55
CA PHE A 149 -9.28 -9.48 14.08
C PHE A 149 -10.22 -10.41 13.32
N PRO A 150 -11.54 -10.12 13.31
CA PRO A 150 -12.47 -10.84 12.44
C PRO A 150 -12.01 -10.80 10.97
N HIS A 151 -12.12 -11.93 10.28
CA HIS A 151 -11.69 -12.06 8.90
C HIS A 151 -12.46 -11.08 8.00
N GLY A 152 -11.74 -10.21 7.29
CA GLY A 152 -12.32 -9.22 6.38
C GLY A 152 -11.39 -8.82 5.24
N GLY A 153 -10.28 -9.52 5.07
CA GLY A 153 -9.25 -9.21 4.09
C GLY A 153 -8.22 -8.20 4.60
N LYS A 154 -7.13 -8.08 3.84
CA LYS A 154 -5.96 -7.25 4.17
C LYS A 154 -6.32 -5.82 4.58
N ARG A 155 -7.16 -5.12 3.80
CA ARG A 155 -7.56 -3.73 4.09
C ARG A 155 -8.41 -3.60 5.35
N HIS A 156 -9.26 -4.57 5.66
CA HIS A 156 -10.02 -4.60 6.93
C HIS A 156 -9.08 -4.80 8.12
N CYS A 157 -8.15 -5.76 8.01
CA CYS A 157 -7.12 -5.98 9.02
C CYS A 157 -6.27 -4.70 9.23
N GLN A 158 -5.81 -4.04 8.15
CA GLN A 158 -5.10 -2.76 8.22
C GLN A 158 -5.95 -1.65 8.89
N LYS A 159 -7.26 -1.58 8.64
CA LYS A 159 -8.17 -0.61 9.26
C LYS A 159 -8.25 -0.79 10.78
N SER A 160 -8.43 -2.03 11.22
CA SER A 160 -8.51 -2.38 12.64
C SER A 160 -7.18 -2.09 13.34
N THR A 161 -6.07 -2.44 12.68
CA THR A 161 -4.72 -2.13 13.16
C THR A 161 -4.48 -0.64 13.25
N PHE A 162 -4.89 0.15 12.25
CA PHE A 162 -4.76 1.60 12.27
C PHE A 162 -5.53 2.24 13.45
N LYS A 163 -6.75 1.77 13.72
CA LYS A 163 -7.53 2.24 14.89
C LYS A 163 -6.81 1.94 16.21
N LEU A 164 -6.19 0.76 16.30
CA LEU A 164 -5.41 0.38 17.47
C LEU A 164 -4.18 1.28 17.63
N ILE A 165 -3.42 1.54 16.55
CA ILE A 165 -2.27 2.45 16.56
C ILE A 165 -2.68 3.85 16.98
N ASP A 166 -3.78 4.39 16.44
CA ASP A 166 -4.26 5.74 16.75
C ASP A 166 -4.59 5.89 18.25
N ARG A 167 -5.11 4.83 18.88
CA ARG A 167 -5.37 4.77 20.32
C ARG A 167 -4.09 4.64 21.13
N VAL A 168 -3.21 3.70 20.78
CA VAL A 168 -1.96 3.42 21.52
C VAL A 168 -1.04 4.64 21.53
N TYR A 169 -0.98 5.38 20.42
CA TYR A 169 -0.11 6.54 20.27
C TYR A 169 -0.82 7.89 20.52
N GLU A 170 -2.06 7.90 21.03
CA GLU A 170 -2.86 9.12 21.15
C GLU A 170 -2.11 10.24 21.90
N GLN A 171 -1.52 9.91 23.07
CA GLN A 171 -0.77 10.87 23.88
C GLN A 171 0.54 11.30 23.22
N TYR A 172 1.23 10.36 22.58
CA TYR A 172 2.47 10.65 21.84
C TYR A 172 2.23 11.66 20.71
N LEU A 173 1.13 11.48 19.97
CA LEU A 173 0.73 12.28 18.83
C LEU A 173 0.25 13.69 19.17
N LYS A 174 -0.05 13.97 20.46
CA LYS A 174 -0.30 15.33 20.93
C LYS A 174 0.98 16.15 20.93
N MET A 175 2.10 15.55 21.32
CA MET A 175 3.38 16.25 21.48
C MET A 175 4.33 16.10 20.27
N ASN A 176 4.14 15.10 19.41
CA ASN A 176 5.10 14.75 18.37
C ASN A 176 4.44 14.46 17.00
N ASP A 177 5.12 14.86 15.92
CA ASP A 177 4.75 14.52 14.52
C ASP A 177 5.80 13.64 13.81
N ASN A 178 6.70 13.00 14.56
CA ASN A 178 7.76 12.13 14.06
C ASN A 178 7.41 10.63 14.16
N LEU A 179 6.12 10.29 13.99
CA LEU A 179 5.65 8.91 13.91
C LEU A 179 5.47 8.52 12.44
N PHE A 180 6.13 7.45 12.03
CA PHE A 180 6.02 6.88 10.69
C PHE A 180 5.36 5.50 10.76
N ILE A 181 4.57 5.16 9.74
CA ILE A 181 3.94 3.86 9.58
C ILE A 181 4.52 3.16 8.35
N LEU A 182 5.03 1.95 8.52
CA LEU A 182 5.53 1.09 7.45
C LEU A 182 4.51 -0.01 7.17
N PHE A 183 3.95 -0.03 5.95
CA PHE A 183 3.22 -1.18 5.45
C PHE A 183 4.17 -2.19 4.82
N ILE A 184 4.00 -3.44 5.24
CA ILE A 184 4.76 -4.58 4.76
C ILE A 184 3.87 -5.82 4.65
N ASP A 185 4.13 -6.67 3.65
CA ASP A 185 3.52 -7.99 3.55
C ASP A 185 4.24 -9.01 4.45
N SER A 186 3.51 -9.98 4.99
CA SER A 186 4.01 -11.03 5.89
C SER A 186 5.09 -11.95 5.31
N ASP A 187 5.33 -11.91 4.00
CA ASP A 187 6.37 -12.66 3.29
C ASP A 187 7.61 -11.81 2.93
N CYS A 188 7.61 -10.52 3.30
CA CYS A 188 8.66 -9.60 2.94
C CYS A 188 9.81 -9.59 3.96
N ILE A 189 11.03 -9.69 3.46
CA ILE A 189 12.27 -9.66 4.24
C ILE A 189 12.96 -8.31 4.02
N LEU A 190 13.09 -7.49 5.06
CA LEU A 190 13.77 -6.20 4.99
C LEU A 190 15.28 -6.35 4.85
N ASP A 191 15.88 -5.41 4.13
CA ASP A 191 17.32 -5.18 4.24
C ASP A 191 17.65 -4.45 5.55
N LYS A 192 18.81 -4.76 6.15
CA LYS A 192 19.20 -4.29 7.48
C LYS A 192 19.14 -2.77 7.64
N VAL A 193 19.46 -2.01 6.59
CA VAL A 193 19.47 -0.52 6.64
C VAL A 193 18.18 0.12 6.12
N CYS A 194 17.14 -0.68 5.85
CA CYS A 194 15.91 -0.24 5.19
C CYS A 194 15.21 0.90 5.96
N LEU A 195 14.98 0.72 7.27
CA LEU A 195 14.30 1.72 8.11
C LEU A 195 15.08 3.03 8.19
N GLN A 196 16.39 2.97 8.43
CA GLN A 196 17.26 4.16 8.46
C GLN A 196 17.22 4.92 7.14
N ASN A 197 17.26 4.23 6.02
CA ASN A 197 17.29 4.87 4.71
C ASN A 197 15.97 5.57 4.38
N PHE A 198 14.82 4.99 4.75
CA PHE A 198 13.55 5.70 4.66
C PHE A 198 13.51 6.94 5.54
N VAL A 199 13.85 6.81 6.82
CA VAL A 199 13.83 7.92 7.77
C VAL A 199 14.81 9.02 7.37
N TYR A 200 15.96 8.65 6.81
CA TYR A 200 16.92 9.60 6.26
C TYR A 200 16.30 10.45 5.15
N ASP A 201 15.67 9.82 4.15
CA ASP A 201 15.09 10.57 3.03
C ASP A 201 13.82 11.34 3.42
N MET A 202 13.05 10.86 4.41
CA MET A 202 11.81 11.51 4.84
C MET A 202 12.01 12.65 5.85
N GLU A 203 13.04 12.57 6.72
CA GLU A 203 13.18 13.46 7.88
C GLU A 203 14.60 14.02 8.08
N LEU A 204 15.65 13.20 7.94
CA LEU A 204 16.98 13.54 8.45
C LEU A 204 17.98 14.07 7.41
N SER A 205 17.66 13.99 6.11
CA SER A 205 18.59 14.40 5.06
C SER A 205 18.90 15.91 5.14
N PRO A 206 20.15 16.34 4.84
CA PRO A 206 20.52 17.75 4.91
C PRO A 206 19.67 18.61 3.96
N GLY A 207 19.11 19.72 4.47
CA GLY A 207 18.24 20.60 3.68
C GLY A 207 16.83 20.05 3.43
N ASN A 208 16.44 18.96 4.11
CA ASN A 208 15.10 18.40 4.00
C ASN A 208 14.05 19.32 4.64
N SER A 209 13.00 19.61 3.89
CA SER A 209 11.82 20.38 4.32
C SER A 209 10.92 19.62 5.30
N ARG A 210 11.16 18.32 5.54
CA ARG A 210 10.40 17.41 6.43
C ARG A 210 8.92 17.34 6.09
N ASN A 211 8.58 17.67 4.84
CA ASN A 211 7.21 17.67 4.31
C ASN A 211 6.92 16.41 3.48
N MET A 212 7.82 15.41 3.50
CA MET A 212 7.60 14.13 2.83
C MET A 212 6.44 13.39 3.49
N LEU A 213 5.47 12.97 2.68
CA LEU A 213 4.24 12.32 3.14
C LEU A 213 4.34 10.80 3.04
N ALA A 214 4.96 10.30 1.98
CA ALA A 214 5.04 8.88 1.69
C ALA A 214 6.26 8.53 0.85
N MET A 215 6.87 7.38 1.10
CA MET A 215 7.89 6.80 0.26
C MET A 215 7.69 5.30 0.10
N THR A 216 8.02 4.78 -1.09
CA THR A 216 8.11 3.34 -1.34
C THR A 216 9.55 2.94 -1.61
N GLY A 217 9.93 1.73 -1.24
CA GLY A 217 11.29 1.22 -1.42
C GLY A 217 11.40 0.25 -2.60
N VAL A 218 12.62 -0.23 -2.84
CA VAL A 218 12.92 -1.19 -3.91
C VAL A 218 12.57 -2.61 -3.48
N ILE A 219 11.46 -3.12 -4.02
CA ILE A 219 11.04 -4.51 -3.83
C ILE A 219 11.75 -5.37 -4.86
N THR A 220 12.39 -6.44 -4.40
CA THR A 220 13.02 -7.43 -5.27
C THR A 220 12.49 -8.82 -4.96
N SER A 221 12.61 -9.77 -5.88
CA SER A 221 12.16 -11.12 -5.59
C SER A 221 13.26 -11.96 -4.94
N THR A 222 12.85 -12.96 -4.17
CA THR A 222 13.63 -14.11 -3.73
C THR A 222 12.88 -15.38 -4.05
N THR A 223 13.57 -16.50 -4.20
CA THR A 223 12.91 -17.79 -4.48
C THR A 223 13.72 -18.94 -3.95
N LYS A 224 13.03 -19.94 -3.38
CA LYS A 224 13.60 -21.24 -3.02
C LYS A 224 13.87 -22.10 -4.27
N LYS A 225 12.97 -22.08 -5.26
CA LYS A 225 13.07 -22.86 -6.51
C LYS A 225 13.25 -21.94 -7.72
N HIS A 226 14.28 -22.21 -8.53
CA HIS A 226 14.54 -21.43 -9.74
C HIS A 226 13.77 -22.00 -10.93
N SER A 227 13.04 -21.14 -11.62
CA SER A 227 12.31 -21.45 -12.85
C SER A 227 12.37 -20.24 -13.78
N ILE A 228 11.97 -20.43 -15.05
CA ILE A 228 11.87 -19.31 -16.00
C ILE A 228 10.87 -18.27 -15.48
N ILE A 229 9.77 -18.71 -14.85
CA ILE A 229 8.75 -17.83 -14.27
C ILE A 229 9.33 -16.97 -13.14
N THR A 230 10.14 -17.55 -12.23
CA THR A 230 10.73 -16.78 -11.12
C THR A 230 11.87 -15.88 -11.59
N LEU A 231 12.60 -16.27 -12.64
CA LEU A 231 13.59 -15.41 -13.29
C LEU A 231 12.94 -14.18 -13.94
N LEU A 232 11.88 -14.37 -14.73
CA LEU A 232 11.17 -13.28 -15.40
C LEU A 232 10.58 -12.29 -14.39
N GLN A 233 9.98 -12.81 -13.30
CA GLN A 233 9.49 -11.97 -12.21
C GLN A 233 10.62 -11.11 -11.62
N ASP A 234 11.78 -11.70 -11.32
CA ASP A 234 12.88 -10.95 -10.70
C ASP A 234 13.37 -9.78 -11.56
N ILE A 235 13.52 -10.03 -12.85
CA ILE A 235 13.93 -9.01 -13.83
C ILE A 235 12.85 -7.93 -13.94
N GLU A 236 11.57 -8.32 -13.96
CA GLU A 236 10.45 -7.40 -14.03
C GLU A 236 10.35 -6.52 -12.78
N TYR A 237 10.53 -7.06 -11.58
CA TYR A 237 10.58 -6.27 -10.34
C TYR A 237 11.68 -5.21 -10.43
N ILE A 238 12.88 -5.57 -10.87
CA ILE A 238 13.98 -4.62 -11.01
C ILE A 238 13.66 -3.54 -12.04
N HIS A 239 13.15 -3.91 -13.20
CA HIS A 239 12.76 -2.96 -14.23
C HIS A 239 11.66 -2.01 -13.74
N GLY A 240 10.56 -2.54 -13.21
CA GLY A 240 9.44 -1.72 -12.72
C GLY A 240 9.83 -0.81 -11.56
N GLN A 241 10.65 -1.28 -10.62
CA GLN A 241 11.02 -0.50 -9.43
C GLN A 241 12.14 0.51 -9.69
N LEU A 242 13.18 0.15 -10.43
CA LEU A 242 14.35 1.02 -10.63
C LEU A 242 14.27 1.88 -11.90
N PHE A 243 13.52 1.45 -12.90
CA PHE A 243 13.34 2.21 -14.13
C PHE A 243 12.01 2.98 -14.09
N GLU A 244 10.87 2.28 -14.22
CA GLU A 244 9.57 2.94 -14.39
C GLU A 244 9.24 3.86 -13.21
N ARG A 245 9.38 3.35 -11.99
CA ARG A 245 9.01 4.09 -10.79
C ARG A 245 9.97 5.22 -10.43
N THR A 246 11.25 5.08 -10.72
CA THR A 246 12.22 6.18 -10.60
C THR A 246 11.88 7.32 -11.56
N VAL A 247 11.45 7.00 -12.78
CA VAL A 247 10.98 7.99 -13.76
C VAL A 247 9.72 8.68 -13.24
N GLU A 248 8.73 7.93 -12.73
CA GLU A 248 7.54 8.51 -12.10
C GLU A 248 7.93 9.47 -10.95
N SER A 249 8.78 9.01 -10.03
CA SER A 249 9.29 9.82 -8.91
C SER A 249 9.91 11.13 -9.40
N GLY A 250 10.74 11.07 -10.45
CA GLY A 250 11.36 12.22 -11.10
C GLY A 250 10.37 13.17 -11.81
N CYS A 251 9.19 12.69 -12.19
CA CYS A 251 8.09 13.51 -12.72
C CYS A 251 7.23 14.17 -11.64
N GLY A 252 7.57 14.01 -10.35
CA GLY A 252 6.93 14.71 -9.24
C GLY A 252 6.17 13.81 -8.27
N SER A 253 5.88 12.55 -8.60
CA SER A 253 5.25 11.59 -7.68
C SER A 253 5.34 10.17 -8.23
N VAL A 254 5.33 9.16 -7.36
CA VAL A 254 5.01 7.79 -7.79
C VAL A 254 3.50 7.59 -7.95
N THR A 255 3.08 6.66 -8.80
CA THR A 255 1.65 6.34 -9.03
C THR A 255 1.16 5.10 -8.25
N CYS A 256 2.06 4.44 -7.54
CA CYS A 256 1.74 3.25 -6.75
C CYS A 256 2.70 3.11 -5.55
N LEU A 257 2.14 3.12 -4.34
CA LEU A 257 2.76 2.82 -3.07
C LEU A 257 2.38 1.38 -2.65
N PRO A 258 3.18 0.36 -3.03
CA PRO A 258 2.87 -1.04 -2.83
C PRO A 258 2.82 -1.38 -1.35
N GLY A 259 1.81 -2.17 -0.96
CA GLY A 259 1.64 -2.63 0.40
C GLY A 259 2.80 -3.49 0.93
N ALA A 260 3.68 -3.98 0.05
CA ALA A 260 4.86 -4.78 0.40
C ALA A 260 6.01 -3.96 1.01
N LEU A 261 6.17 -2.69 0.64
CA LEU A 261 7.22 -1.82 1.19
C LEU A 261 6.92 -0.34 0.97
N THR A 262 6.15 0.24 1.89
CA THR A 262 5.75 1.65 1.85
C THR A 262 5.79 2.26 3.25
N MET A 263 6.55 3.35 3.42
CA MET A 263 6.57 4.16 4.63
C MET A 263 5.76 5.44 4.44
N LEU A 264 4.87 5.75 5.40
CA LEU A 264 4.01 6.92 5.39
C LEU A 264 4.23 7.74 6.67
N ARG A 265 4.10 9.06 6.57
CA ARG A 265 3.99 9.92 7.75
C ARG A 265 2.61 9.70 8.39
N PHE A 266 2.59 9.37 9.68
CA PHE A 266 1.36 8.96 10.35
C PHE A 266 0.28 10.05 10.34
N SER A 267 0.64 11.32 10.58
CA SER A 267 -0.33 12.43 10.58
C SER A 267 -1.03 12.63 9.24
N ALA A 268 -0.30 12.48 8.14
CA ALA A 268 -0.86 12.54 6.79
C ALA A 268 -1.78 11.33 6.54
N PHE A 269 -1.34 10.12 6.90
CA PHE A 269 -2.16 8.92 6.79
C PHE A 269 -3.43 9.00 7.64
N ARG A 270 -3.37 9.54 8.86
CA ARG A 270 -4.51 9.68 9.78
C ARG A 270 -5.66 10.50 9.18
N LYS A 271 -5.35 11.62 8.51
CA LYS A 271 -6.36 12.43 7.80
C LYS A 271 -6.95 11.71 6.59
N MET A 272 -6.13 10.95 5.91
CA MET A 272 -6.47 10.22 4.70
C MET A 272 -7.27 8.94 5.03
N ALA A 273 -7.04 8.34 6.19
CA ALA A 273 -7.60 7.07 6.65
C ALA A 273 -9.13 7.03 6.56
N LYS A 274 -9.83 8.13 6.84
CA LYS A 274 -11.30 8.17 6.71
C LYS A 274 -11.77 7.88 5.27
N TYR A 275 -11.03 8.33 4.26
CA TYR A 275 -11.32 8.10 2.84
C TYR A 275 -10.81 6.74 2.36
N TYR A 276 -9.61 6.34 2.81
CA TYR A 276 -9.04 5.05 2.45
C TYR A 276 -9.70 3.88 3.14
N PHE A 277 -10.32 4.04 4.29
CA PHE A 277 -11.06 2.99 4.98
C PHE A 277 -12.59 3.15 4.91
N THR A 278 -13.10 4.05 4.07
CA THR A 278 -14.54 4.08 3.80
C THR A 278 -14.93 2.73 3.19
N ASP A 279 -15.82 2.01 3.87
CA ASP A 279 -16.34 0.68 3.47
C ASP A 279 -17.33 0.84 2.31
N LYS A 280 -16.85 1.37 1.18
CA LYS A 280 -17.59 1.25 -0.08
C LYS A 280 -17.53 -0.17 -0.63
N ALA A 281 -16.76 -1.07 -0.02
CA ALA A 281 -16.54 -2.44 -0.45
C ALA A 281 -17.84 -3.22 -0.68
N GLU A 282 -18.71 -3.20 0.32
CA GLU A 282 -20.02 -3.86 0.30
C GLU A 282 -21.06 -3.09 -0.54
N GLN A 283 -20.75 -1.84 -0.90
CA GLN A 283 -21.56 -0.96 -1.75
C GLN A 283 -20.97 -0.80 -3.17
N CYS A 284 -19.92 -1.53 -3.53
CA CYS A 284 -19.34 -1.54 -4.86
C CYS A 284 -20.25 -2.36 -5.77
N GLU A 285 -21.35 -1.75 -6.20
CA GLU A 285 -22.26 -2.34 -7.18
C GLU A 285 -21.57 -2.47 -8.55
N ASP A 286 -20.67 -1.54 -8.90
CA ASP A 286 -19.94 -1.53 -10.18
C ASP A 286 -18.58 -2.25 -10.11
N LEU A 287 -18.26 -2.96 -11.20
CA LEU A 287 -16.98 -3.62 -11.47
C LEU A 287 -15.80 -2.64 -11.33
N PHE A 288 -15.99 -1.41 -11.83
CA PHE A 288 -14.95 -0.39 -11.82
C PHE A 288 -14.52 -0.03 -10.38
N ASP A 289 -15.50 0.16 -9.49
CA ASP A 289 -15.26 0.48 -8.09
C ASP A 289 -14.64 -0.70 -7.33
N PHE A 290 -15.06 -1.92 -7.63
CA PHE A 290 -14.44 -3.12 -7.06
C PHE A 290 -12.96 -3.21 -7.42
N ALA A 291 -12.64 -3.13 -8.72
CA ALA A 291 -11.25 -3.21 -9.19
C ALA A 291 -10.39 -2.06 -8.68
N LYS A 292 -10.95 -0.84 -8.61
CA LYS A 292 -10.27 0.34 -8.05
C LYS A 292 -9.94 0.17 -6.56
N CYS A 293 -10.93 -0.21 -5.75
CA CYS A 293 -10.81 -0.16 -4.29
C CYS A 293 -10.27 -1.45 -3.64
N HIS A 294 -10.34 -2.60 -4.33
CA HIS A 294 -9.90 -3.90 -3.78
C HIS A 294 -8.74 -4.50 -4.55
N LEU A 295 -8.78 -4.45 -5.89
CA LEU A 295 -7.69 -5.01 -6.70
C LEU A 295 -6.50 -4.05 -6.81
N GLY A 296 -6.77 -2.74 -6.77
CA GLY A 296 -5.79 -1.65 -6.84
C GLY A 296 -5.72 -0.78 -5.60
N GLU A 297 -5.96 -1.32 -4.40
CA GLU A 297 -5.99 -0.56 -3.14
C GLU A 297 -4.75 0.31 -2.90
N ASP A 298 -3.56 -0.20 -3.24
CA ASP A 298 -2.28 0.52 -3.15
C ASP A 298 -2.22 1.74 -4.09
N ARG A 299 -2.76 1.60 -5.31
CA ARG A 299 -2.85 2.70 -6.28
C ARG A 299 -3.89 3.72 -5.86
N TRP A 300 -5.00 3.25 -5.29
CA TRP A 300 -6.03 4.13 -4.74
C TRP A 300 -5.51 4.94 -3.55
N LEU A 301 -4.79 4.30 -2.62
CA LEU A 301 -4.07 4.96 -1.54
C LEU A 301 -3.15 6.06 -2.07
N THR A 302 -2.39 5.75 -3.11
CA THR A 302 -1.46 6.70 -3.74
C THR A 302 -2.19 7.86 -4.38
N HIS A 303 -3.29 7.61 -5.09
CA HIS A 303 -4.14 8.64 -5.71
C HIS A 303 -4.69 9.62 -4.67
N LEU A 304 -5.14 9.10 -3.52
CA LEU A 304 -5.58 9.94 -2.40
C LEU A 304 -4.43 10.82 -1.86
N PHE A 305 -3.25 10.25 -1.65
CA PHE A 305 -2.07 11.04 -1.26
C PHE A 305 -1.72 12.10 -2.30
N MET A 306 -1.74 11.79 -3.60
CA MET A 306 -1.41 12.75 -4.66
C MET A 306 -2.36 13.96 -4.67
N ILE A 307 -3.65 13.72 -4.44
CA ILE A 307 -4.66 14.78 -4.32
C ILE A 307 -4.49 15.57 -3.02
N GLY A 308 -4.20 14.91 -1.91
CA GLY A 308 -4.04 15.62 -0.64
C GLY A 308 -2.69 16.30 -0.45
N ALA A 309 -1.66 15.93 -1.20
CA ALA A 309 -0.36 16.58 -1.17
C ALA A 309 -0.47 18.04 -1.62
N LYS A 310 0.24 18.97 -0.97
CA LYS A 310 0.21 20.39 -1.34
C LYS A 310 1.18 20.68 -2.50
N GLU A 311 2.30 19.98 -2.52
CA GLU A 311 3.43 20.21 -3.42
C GLU A 311 3.80 18.94 -4.19
N ARG A 312 4.56 19.12 -5.28
CA ARG A 312 5.21 18.00 -5.97
C ARG A 312 6.32 17.43 -5.09
N TYR A 313 6.72 16.19 -5.36
CA TYR A 313 7.83 15.49 -4.71
C TYR A 313 7.62 15.13 -3.23
N GLN A 314 6.38 15.21 -2.72
CA GLN A 314 6.05 14.76 -1.36
C GLN A 314 5.73 13.26 -1.26
N ILE A 315 5.67 12.56 -2.40
CA ILE A 315 5.41 11.13 -2.52
C ILE A 315 6.47 10.55 -3.47
N GLN A 316 7.44 9.80 -2.96
CA GLN A 316 8.67 9.49 -3.73
C GLN A 316 9.11 8.02 -3.63
N MET A 317 10.06 7.65 -4.48
CA MET A 317 10.77 6.37 -4.42
C MET A 317 12.07 6.52 -3.62
N CYS A 318 12.25 5.70 -2.58
CA CYS A 318 13.54 5.55 -1.89
C CYS A 318 14.35 4.43 -2.57
N THR A 319 15.35 4.80 -3.36
CA THR A 319 16.21 3.84 -4.08
C THR A 319 17.25 3.14 -3.20
N SER A 320 17.28 3.46 -1.91
CA SER A 320 18.22 2.90 -0.94
C SER A 320 17.58 2.00 0.13
N ALA A 321 16.24 1.98 0.23
CA ALA A 321 15.49 1.06 1.07
C ALA A 321 15.06 -0.16 0.26
N PHE A 322 15.39 -1.37 0.73
CA PHE A 322 15.15 -2.61 -0.01
C PHE A 322 14.38 -3.63 0.83
N CYS A 323 13.55 -4.42 0.17
CA CYS A 323 13.06 -5.70 0.70
C CYS A 323 13.12 -6.80 -0.36
N LYS A 324 12.92 -8.03 0.10
CA LYS A 324 12.73 -9.21 -0.75
C LYS A 324 11.38 -9.85 -0.45
N THR A 325 10.58 -10.10 -1.48
CA THR A 325 9.32 -10.88 -1.41
C THR A 325 9.50 -12.21 -2.12
N GLU A 326 8.73 -13.22 -1.74
CA GLU A 326 8.82 -14.53 -2.37
C GLU A 326 8.16 -14.52 -3.76
N ALA A 327 8.90 -14.94 -4.79
CA ALA A 327 8.37 -15.02 -6.14
C ALA A 327 7.27 -16.08 -6.23
N VAL A 328 6.26 -15.85 -7.07
CA VAL A 328 5.21 -16.84 -7.31
C VAL A 328 5.80 -18.03 -8.06
N GLN A 329 5.59 -19.23 -7.52
CA GLN A 329 6.23 -20.46 -8.02
C GLN A 329 5.49 -21.13 -9.16
N THR A 330 4.16 -20.99 -9.22
CA THR A 330 3.30 -21.68 -10.19
C THR A 330 2.67 -20.72 -11.20
N TYR A 331 2.45 -21.19 -12.42
CA TYR A 331 1.83 -20.37 -13.47
C TYR A 331 0.39 -19.97 -13.12
N ARG A 332 -0.41 -20.88 -12.54
CA ARG A 332 -1.80 -20.60 -12.11
C ARG A 332 -1.87 -19.46 -11.09
N SER A 333 -1.03 -19.49 -10.06
CA SER A 333 -0.97 -18.42 -9.05
C SER A 333 -0.45 -17.11 -9.65
N LEU A 334 0.48 -17.19 -10.61
CA LEU A 334 0.99 -16.00 -11.30
C LEU A 334 -0.13 -15.33 -12.11
N ILE A 335 -0.92 -16.07 -12.88
CA ILE A 335 -2.05 -15.50 -13.64
C ILE A 335 -3.04 -14.81 -12.70
N LYS A 336 -3.40 -15.45 -11.57
CA LYS A 336 -4.29 -14.85 -10.56
C LYS A 336 -3.74 -13.50 -10.08
N GLN A 337 -2.45 -13.46 -9.75
CA GLN A 337 -1.77 -12.23 -9.32
C GLN A 337 -1.78 -11.16 -10.42
N ARG A 338 -1.44 -11.54 -11.67
CA ARG A 338 -1.36 -10.62 -12.82
C ARG A 338 -2.71 -10.05 -13.21
N ARG A 339 -3.77 -10.86 -13.17
CA ARG A 339 -5.15 -10.42 -13.36
C ARG A 339 -5.52 -9.31 -12.36
N ARG A 340 -5.25 -9.53 -11.07
CA ARG A 340 -5.51 -8.53 -10.01
C ARG A 340 -4.77 -7.23 -10.28
N TRP A 341 -3.46 -7.31 -10.56
CA TRP A 341 -2.65 -6.14 -10.84
C TRP A 341 -3.09 -5.40 -12.10
N PHE A 342 -3.47 -6.13 -13.15
CA PHE A 342 -3.95 -5.55 -14.40
C PHE A 342 -5.27 -4.80 -14.22
N LEU A 343 -6.28 -5.43 -13.60
CA LEU A 343 -7.57 -4.79 -13.37
C LEU A 343 -7.46 -3.58 -12.43
N GLY A 344 -6.71 -3.72 -11.33
CA GLY A 344 -6.45 -2.61 -10.41
C GLY A 344 -5.65 -1.48 -11.06
N PHE A 345 -4.73 -1.79 -11.98
CA PHE A 345 -4.01 -0.80 -12.77
C PHE A 345 -4.95 -0.01 -13.68
N ILE A 346 -5.77 -0.70 -14.50
CA ILE A 346 -6.59 -0.04 -15.53
C ILE A 346 -7.57 0.95 -14.90
N THR A 347 -8.25 0.56 -13.81
CA THR A 347 -9.22 1.45 -13.16
C THR A 347 -8.56 2.66 -12.51
N ASN A 348 -7.42 2.48 -11.84
CA ASN A 348 -6.70 3.59 -11.22
C ASN A 348 -6.05 4.53 -12.26
N GLU A 349 -5.59 4.01 -13.40
CA GLU A 349 -5.14 4.85 -14.51
C GLU A 349 -6.25 5.75 -15.04
N VAL A 350 -7.47 5.21 -15.21
CA VAL A 350 -8.62 6.01 -15.64
C VAL A 350 -8.95 7.10 -14.60
N CYS A 351 -8.90 6.78 -13.31
CA CYS A 351 -9.08 7.78 -12.25
C CYS A 351 -8.03 8.90 -12.33
N MET A 352 -6.76 8.54 -12.51
CA MET A 352 -5.66 9.51 -12.59
C MET A 352 -5.77 10.39 -13.85
N LEU A 353 -5.96 9.78 -15.02
CA LEU A 353 -6.03 10.50 -16.30
C LEU A 353 -7.26 11.41 -16.40
N THR A 354 -8.33 11.09 -15.67
CA THR A 354 -9.53 11.93 -15.65
C THR A 354 -9.45 13.01 -14.57
N ASP A 355 -8.67 12.88 -13.50
CA ASP A 355 -8.64 13.88 -12.43
C ASP A 355 -7.85 15.14 -12.80
N TRP A 356 -8.55 16.25 -13.05
CA TRP A 356 -7.94 17.53 -13.44
C TRP A 356 -7.00 18.11 -12.39
N ARG A 357 -7.21 17.82 -11.09
CA ARG A 357 -6.31 18.27 -10.02
C ARG A 357 -4.91 17.70 -10.23
N LEU A 358 -4.82 16.46 -10.68
CA LEU A 358 -3.55 15.81 -10.98
C LEU A 358 -2.91 16.35 -12.26
N TRP A 359 -3.69 16.74 -13.26
CA TRP A 359 -3.15 17.46 -14.43
C TRP A 359 -2.52 18.80 -14.04
N LYS A 360 -3.15 19.53 -13.11
CA LYS A 360 -2.61 20.79 -12.58
C LYS A 360 -1.36 20.58 -11.71
N ARG A 361 -1.42 19.61 -10.78
CA ARG A 361 -0.33 19.38 -9.82
C ARG A 361 0.82 18.58 -10.42
N TYR A 362 0.59 17.57 -11.25
CA TYR A 362 1.62 16.67 -11.81
C TYR A 362 1.54 16.54 -13.34
N PRO A 363 1.57 17.64 -14.12
CA PRO A 363 1.35 17.58 -15.57
C PRO A 363 2.34 16.65 -16.28
N LEU A 364 3.63 16.71 -15.94
CA LEU A 364 4.66 15.85 -16.54
C LEU A 364 4.40 14.37 -16.27
N LEU A 365 4.07 14.02 -15.02
CA LEU A 365 3.76 12.63 -14.65
C LEU A 365 2.56 12.13 -15.44
N VAL A 366 1.46 12.88 -15.48
CA VAL A 366 0.24 12.45 -16.17
C VAL A 366 0.45 12.33 -17.68
N ILE A 367 1.22 13.24 -18.30
CA ILE A 367 1.63 13.12 -19.70
C ILE A 367 2.46 11.86 -19.94
N VAL A 368 3.48 11.60 -19.11
CA VAL A 368 4.32 10.40 -19.24
C VAL A 368 3.48 9.14 -19.07
N ARG A 369 2.54 9.09 -18.13
CA ARG A 369 1.63 7.96 -17.93
C ARG A 369 0.69 7.75 -19.12
N PHE A 370 0.11 8.83 -19.63
CA PHE A 370 -0.72 8.80 -20.84
C PHE A 370 0.06 8.25 -22.04
N MET A 371 1.29 8.74 -22.22
CA MET A 371 2.21 8.25 -23.24
C MET A 371 2.60 6.77 -22.98
N GLN A 372 2.89 6.34 -21.76
CA GLN A 372 3.20 4.94 -21.43
C GLN A 372 2.05 3.97 -21.75
N ASN A 373 0.80 4.39 -21.57
CA ASN A 373 -0.37 3.59 -21.96
C ASN A 373 -0.40 3.30 -23.47
N THR A 374 0.22 4.17 -24.28
CA THR A 374 0.45 3.97 -25.72
C THR A 374 1.43 2.80 -25.95
N ILE A 375 2.52 2.73 -25.17
CA ILE A 375 3.54 1.67 -25.24
C ILE A 375 3.09 0.34 -24.63
N ARG A 376 2.19 0.32 -23.65
CA ARG A 376 1.71 -0.98 -23.13
C ARG A 376 0.97 -1.77 -24.21
N THR A 377 0.38 -1.10 -25.19
CA THR A 377 -0.15 -1.74 -26.41
C THR A 377 0.93 -2.26 -27.37
N THR A 378 2.22 -1.97 -27.14
CA THR A 378 3.36 -2.47 -27.92
C THR A 378 3.54 -3.97 -27.85
N ALA A 379 3.08 -4.65 -26.79
CA ALA A 379 3.02 -6.11 -26.78
C ALA A 379 2.13 -6.64 -27.92
N LEU A 380 1.00 -5.97 -28.18
CA LEU A 380 0.13 -6.23 -29.31
C LEU A 380 0.79 -5.80 -30.63
N LEU A 381 1.53 -4.68 -30.67
CA LEU A 381 2.29 -4.26 -31.85
C LEU A 381 3.34 -5.30 -32.25
N PHE A 382 4.08 -5.84 -31.29
CA PHE A 382 5.08 -6.88 -31.53
C PHE A 382 4.43 -8.17 -32.03
N PHE A 383 3.31 -8.58 -31.41
CA PHE A 383 2.54 -9.73 -31.88
C PHE A 383 2.01 -9.52 -33.32
N ILE A 384 1.42 -8.36 -33.62
CA ILE A 384 0.97 -8.01 -34.97
C ILE A 384 2.14 -7.99 -35.95
N MET A 385 3.30 -7.48 -35.54
CA MET A 385 4.52 -7.45 -36.36
C MET A 385 5.03 -8.85 -36.67
N VAL A 386 5.06 -9.75 -35.67
CA VAL A 386 5.42 -11.16 -35.88
C VAL A 386 4.42 -11.84 -36.82
N LEU A 387 3.12 -11.61 -36.64
CA LEU A 387 2.09 -12.12 -37.55
C LEU A 387 2.22 -11.54 -38.97
N ALA A 388 2.55 -10.26 -39.12
CA ALA A 388 2.75 -9.61 -40.41
C ALA A 388 3.98 -10.17 -41.17
N LEU A 389 5.04 -10.54 -40.45
CA LEU A 389 6.21 -11.22 -41.01
C LEU A 389 5.87 -12.67 -41.41
N ILE A 390 5.18 -13.42 -40.53
CA ILE A 390 4.77 -14.82 -40.81
C ILE A 390 3.80 -14.87 -42.00
N SER A 391 2.85 -13.94 -42.07
CA SER A 391 1.89 -13.83 -43.17
C SER A 391 2.48 -13.20 -44.43
N THR A 392 3.76 -12.85 -44.45
CA THR A 392 4.49 -12.22 -45.57
C THR A 392 3.94 -10.87 -46.05
N VAL A 393 3.05 -10.26 -45.26
CA VAL A 393 2.44 -8.94 -45.54
C VAL A 393 3.46 -7.81 -45.41
N ALA A 394 4.43 -7.93 -44.48
CA ALA A 394 5.51 -6.98 -44.29
C ALA A 394 6.87 -7.68 -44.46
N LYS A 395 7.87 -6.97 -45.00
CA LYS A 395 9.26 -7.47 -45.07
C LYS A 395 10.07 -6.89 -43.90
N VAL A 396 11.14 -7.58 -43.50
CA VAL A 396 12.03 -7.14 -42.40
C VAL A 396 12.59 -5.72 -42.63
N LYS A 397 12.81 -5.34 -43.89
CA LYS A 397 13.24 -4.00 -44.29
C LYS A 397 12.22 -2.89 -44.02
N ASP A 398 10.95 -3.23 -43.89
CA ASP A 398 9.86 -2.29 -43.61
C ASP A 398 9.70 -2.05 -42.10
N LEU A 399 10.46 -2.77 -41.28
CA LEU A 399 10.46 -2.63 -39.83
C LEU A 399 11.54 -1.63 -39.39
N PRO A 400 11.28 -0.85 -38.33
CA PRO A 400 12.26 0.07 -37.76
C PRO A 400 13.29 -0.68 -36.91
N VAL A 401 13.99 -1.67 -37.49
CA VAL A 401 14.89 -2.60 -36.81
C VAL A 401 16.02 -1.86 -36.08
N GLY A 402 16.58 -0.82 -36.70
CA GLY A 402 17.62 0.00 -36.08
C GLY A 402 17.14 0.67 -34.80
N PHE A 403 15.92 1.19 -34.81
CA PHE A 403 15.32 1.85 -33.66
C PHE A 403 14.93 0.87 -32.53
N ILE A 404 14.41 -0.32 -32.89
CA ILE A 404 14.18 -1.42 -31.93
C ILE A 404 15.51 -1.87 -31.31
N GLY A 405 16.57 -1.99 -32.13
CA GLY A 405 17.90 -2.39 -31.68
C GLY A 405 18.52 -1.39 -30.70
N VAL A 406 18.45 -0.08 -31.01
CA VAL A 406 18.92 0.98 -30.10
C VAL A 406 18.10 0.99 -28.81
N SER A 407 16.78 0.89 -28.92
CA SER A 407 15.87 0.84 -27.77
C SER A 407 16.19 -0.31 -26.81
N LEU A 408 16.31 -1.52 -27.36
CA LEU A 408 16.63 -2.72 -26.60
C LEU A 408 18.04 -2.62 -26.02
N GLY A 409 19.01 -2.15 -26.81
CA GLY A 409 20.39 -1.98 -26.39
C GLY A 409 20.54 -1.03 -25.22
N LEU A 410 19.91 0.15 -25.27
CA LEU A 410 19.96 1.15 -24.19
C LEU A 410 19.31 0.65 -22.90
N ASN A 411 18.15 -0.01 -23.00
CA ASN A 411 17.50 -0.62 -21.85
C ASN A 411 18.34 -1.77 -21.28
N TRP A 412 18.90 -2.61 -22.14
CA TRP A 412 19.73 -3.74 -21.71
C TRP A 412 21.00 -3.25 -21.00
N LEU A 413 21.69 -2.22 -21.52
CA LEU A 413 22.84 -1.60 -20.88
C LEU A 413 22.50 -1.07 -19.47
N LEU A 414 21.35 -0.41 -19.33
CA LEU A 414 20.88 0.07 -18.04
C LEU A 414 20.60 -1.09 -17.06
N MET A 415 19.98 -2.17 -17.54
CA MET A 415 19.74 -3.38 -16.75
C MET A 415 21.05 -4.09 -16.37
N LEU A 416 22.06 -4.11 -17.25
CA LEU A 416 23.40 -4.62 -16.93
C LEU A 416 24.03 -3.80 -15.80
N TYR A 417 23.92 -2.47 -15.86
CA TYR A 417 24.38 -1.60 -14.78
C TYR A 417 23.67 -1.89 -13.46
N PHE A 418 22.34 -1.97 -13.45
CA PHE A 418 21.59 -2.33 -12.23
C PHE A 418 21.97 -3.72 -11.71
N GLY A 419 22.13 -4.70 -12.60
CA GLY A 419 22.57 -6.04 -12.24
C GLY A 419 23.96 -6.06 -11.60
N ALA A 420 24.91 -5.30 -12.16
CA ALA A 420 26.23 -5.16 -11.57
C ALA A 420 26.18 -4.44 -10.21
N LYS A 421 25.47 -3.31 -10.13
CA LYS A 421 25.36 -2.49 -8.91
C LYS A 421 24.68 -3.24 -7.75
N LEU A 422 23.65 -4.03 -8.06
CA LEU A 422 22.91 -4.82 -7.07
C LEU A 422 23.49 -6.23 -6.85
N ARG A 423 24.58 -6.59 -7.53
CA ARG A 423 25.17 -7.95 -7.54
C ARG A 423 24.15 -9.03 -7.92
N ARG A 424 23.23 -8.71 -8.84
CA ARG A 424 22.17 -9.58 -9.36
C ARG A 424 22.43 -9.91 -10.82
N PHE A 425 23.45 -10.74 -11.07
CA PHE A 425 23.90 -11.10 -12.43
C PHE A 425 22.84 -11.80 -13.30
N LYS A 426 21.80 -12.39 -12.70
CA LYS A 426 20.64 -12.97 -13.41
C LYS A 426 19.96 -11.97 -14.35
N ILE A 427 20.05 -10.67 -14.05
CA ILE A 427 19.48 -9.58 -14.86
C ILE A 427 20.13 -9.50 -16.26
N TRP A 428 21.31 -10.08 -16.47
CA TRP A 428 21.93 -10.11 -17.80
C TRP A 428 21.08 -10.85 -18.84
N LEU A 429 20.16 -11.71 -18.39
CA LEU A 429 19.15 -12.37 -19.22
C LEU A 429 17.94 -11.48 -19.56
N TYR A 430 18.03 -10.16 -19.35
CA TYR A 430 17.00 -9.19 -19.74
C TYR A 430 16.47 -9.35 -21.19
N PRO A 431 17.29 -9.69 -22.21
CA PRO A 431 16.77 -9.95 -23.56
C PRO A 431 15.69 -11.04 -23.61
N LEU A 432 15.72 -12.03 -22.69
CA LEU A 432 14.66 -13.03 -22.57
C LEU A 432 13.32 -12.41 -22.17
N MET A 433 13.33 -11.42 -21.27
CA MET A 433 12.14 -10.68 -20.90
C MET A 433 11.59 -9.91 -22.11
N PHE A 434 12.44 -9.29 -22.92
CA PHE A 434 11.98 -8.57 -24.11
C PHE A 434 11.24 -9.48 -25.11
N VAL A 435 11.69 -10.74 -25.26
CA VAL A 435 11.06 -11.71 -26.17
C VAL A 435 9.79 -12.31 -25.58
N LEU A 436 9.82 -12.75 -24.32
CA LEU A 436 8.72 -13.52 -23.72
C LEU A 436 7.62 -12.64 -23.12
N ASN A 437 7.97 -11.50 -22.54
CA ASN A 437 7.03 -10.65 -21.81
C ASN A 437 5.89 -10.11 -22.69
N PRO A 438 6.08 -9.73 -23.97
CA PRO A 438 4.98 -9.37 -24.85
C PRO A 438 3.88 -10.43 -24.93
N PHE A 439 4.26 -11.71 -25.08
CA PHE A 439 3.29 -12.82 -25.16
C PHE A 439 2.56 -13.02 -23.84
N PHE A 440 3.29 -13.03 -22.72
CA PHE A 440 2.68 -13.18 -21.39
C PHE A 440 1.77 -12.01 -21.04
N ASN A 441 2.20 -10.76 -21.28
CA ASN A 441 1.36 -9.57 -21.06
C ASN A 441 0.11 -9.56 -21.92
N TRP A 442 0.21 -9.97 -23.19
CA TRP A 442 -0.97 -10.13 -24.04
C TRP A 442 -1.93 -11.16 -23.46
N TYR A 443 -1.43 -12.33 -23.05
CA TYR A 443 -2.23 -13.37 -22.42
C TYR A 443 -2.89 -12.87 -21.12
N TYR A 444 -2.15 -12.21 -20.24
CA TYR A 444 -2.68 -11.65 -18.99
C TYR A 444 -3.73 -10.57 -19.23
N MET A 445 -3.54 -9.73 -20.25
CA MET A 445 -4.51 -8.71 -20.65
C MET A 445 -5.80 -9.34 -21.16
N VAL A 446 -5.71 -10.29 -22.10
CA VAL A 446 -6.87 -11.00 -22.64
C VAL A 446 -7.60 -11.73 -21.52
N TYR A 447 -6.89 -12.53 -20.73
CA TYR A 447 -7.45 -13.23 -19.58
C TYR A 447 -8.11 -12.26 -18.59
N GLY A 448 -7.44 -11.15 -18.26
CA GLY A 448 -7.95 -10.12 -17.36
C GLY A 448 -9.23 -9.45 -17.85
N ILE A 449 -9.36 -9.19 -19.15
CA ILE A 449 -10.58 -8.63 -19.76
C ILE A 449 -11.73 -9.64 -19.68
N PHE A 450 -11.50 -10.88 -20.12
CA PHE A 450 -12.55 -11.91 -20.10
C PHE A 450 -12.96 -12.34 -18.69
N THR A 451 -12.09 -12.17 -17.71
CA THR A 451 -12.37 -12.46 -16.30
C THR A 451 -12.62 -11.20 -15.48
N ALA A 452 -12.81 -10.03 -16.12
CA ALA A 452 -13.00 -8.78 -15.39
C ALA A 452 -14.22 -8.86 -14.46
N GLY A 453 -15.33 -9.43 -14.94
CA GLY A 453 -16.56 -9.62 -14.16
C GLY A 453 -16.43 -10.54 -12.94
N GLN A 454 -15.35 -11.32 -12.81
CA GLN A 454 -15.13 -12.20 -11.67
C GLN A 454 -14.72 -11.42 -10.41
N ARG A 455 -15.49 -11.49 -9.32
CA ARG A 455 -15.16 -10.83 -8.05
C ARG A 455 -14.32 -11.73 -7.14
N THR A 456 -13.26 -12.31 -7.70
CA THR A 456 -12.32 -13.17 -6.97
C THR A 456 -11.06 -12.39 -6.60
N TRP A 457 -10.65 -12.52 -5.33
CA TRP A 457 -9.36 -12.01 -4.86
C TRP A 457 -8.25 -12.94 -5.39
N GLY A 458 -7.57 -12.54 -6.48
CA GLY A 458 -6.56 -13.36 -7.15
C GLY A 458 -5.20 -13.45 -6.45
N GLY A 459 -5.14 -13.59 -5.13
CA GLY A 459 -3.87 -13.88 -4.44
C GLY A 459 -3.45 -15.35 -4.70
N PRO A 460 -2.16 -15.71 -4.55
CA PRO A 460 -1.73 -17.12 -4.51
C PRO A 460 -2.42 -17.93 -3.39
N ARG A 461 -3.05 -17.24 -2.42
CA ARG A 461 -3.61 -17.78 -1.18
C ARG A 461 -5.02 -17.26 -0.86
N ALA A 462 -5.66 -16.57 -1.80
CA ALA A 462 -7.00 -16.04 -1.61
C ALA A 462 -7.96 -16.83 -2.51
N ASP A 463 -8.74 -17.71 -1.89
CA ASP A 463 -9.82 -18.45 -2.53
C ASP A 463 -11.09 -18.19 -1.69
N ALA A 464 -12.15 -17.73 -2.35
CA ALA A 464 -13.47 -17.59 -1.74
C ALA A 464 -14.55 -17.95 -2.78
N ALA A 465 -15.46 -18.83 -2.37
CA ALA A 465 -16.44 -19.53 -3.20
C ALA A 465 -17.83 -18.84 -3.26
N VAL A 466 -18.69 -19.39 -4.13
CA VAL A 466 -20.06 -18.95 -4.49
C VAL A 466 -20.96 -18.81 -3.26
N ALA A 467 -21.79 -17.77 -3.16
CA ALA A 467 -22.93 -17.78 -2.23
C ALA A 467 -24.22 -18.17 -2.96
N ASP A 468 -24.88 -19.24 -2.51
CA ASP A 468 -26.27 -19.55 -2.89
C ASP A 468 -27.26 -19.02 -1.83
N GLY A 469 -28.50 -18.76 -2.28
CA GLY A 469 -29.53 -18.01 -1.54
C GLY A 469 -29.92 -18.52 -0.15
N ASN A 470 -29.57 -19.76 0.21
CA ASN A 470 -29.87 -20.38 1.52
C ASN A 470 -28.62 -20.64 2.40
N THR A 471 -27.44 -20.19 1.97
CA THR A 471 -26.18 -20.39 2.71
C THR A 471 -25.50 -19.03 2.94
N THR A 472 -24.95 -18.84 4.14
CA THR A 472 -24.13 -17.66 4.41
C THR A 472 -22.83 -17.74 3.60
N ALA A 473 -22.22 -16.59 3.27
CA ALA A 473 -20.94 -16.56 2.56
C ALA A 473 -19.85 -17.38 3.26
N ARG A 474 -19.98 -17.56 4.58
CA ARG A 474 -19.11 -18.36 5.45
C ARG A 474 -19.29 -19.88 5.25
N GLU A 475 -20.52 -20.38 5.17
CA GLU A 475 -20.81 -21.82 4.96
C GLU A 475 -20.49 -22.30 3.54
N ALA A 476 -20.56 -21.39 2.56
CA ALA A 476 -20.25 -21.73 1.19
C ALA A 476 -18.73 -21.82 0.94
N VAL A 477 -17.93 -21.07 1.71
CA VAL A 477 -16.48 -21.21 1.78
C VAL A 477 -16.08 -22.59 2.34
N GLU A 478 -16.70 -23.05 3.44
CA GLU A 478 -16.43 -24.39 4.02
C GLU A 478 -16.81 -25.57 3.11
N LYS A 479 -17.86 -25.43 2.28
CA LYS A 479 -18.28 -26.48 1.34
C LYS A 479 -17.38 -26.59 0.11
N ALA A 480 -16.89 -25.46 -0.41
CA ALA A 480 -15.99 -25.45 -1.56
C ALA A 480 -14.59 -25.99 -1.21
N GLU A 481 -14.12 -25.71 0.01
CA GLU A 481 -12.88 -26.26 0.57
C GLU A 481 -12.92 -27.80 0.68
N LYS A 482 -14.12 -28.39 0.88
CA LYS A 482 -14.33 -29.85 0.91
C LYS A 482 -14.46 -30.51 -0.47
N GLN A 483 -14.74 -29.77 -1.53
CA GLN A 483 -15.03 -30.32 -2.87
C GLN A 483 -13.92 -30.14 -3.91
N GLY A 484 -12.90 -29.31 -3.64
CA GLY A 484 -11.70 -29.21 -4.49
C GLY A 484 -11.90 -28.50 -5.84
N ASP A 485 -13.02 -27.81 -6.05
CA ASP A 485 -13.35 -27.09 -7.30
C ASP A 485 -13.23 -25.56 -7.13
N GLU A 486 -11.98 -25.10 -6.93
CA GLU A 486 -11.61 -23.72 -6.56
C GLU A 486 -11.58 -22.71 -7.73
N LEU A 487 -12.31 -22.91 -8.82
CA LEU A 487 -12.11 -22.08 -10.04
C LEU A 487 -13.32 -21.43 -10.69
N ASN A 488 -14.55 -21.73 -10.28
CA ASN A 488 -15.73 -21.13 -10.93
C ASN A 488 -16.68 -20.52 -9.90
N VAL A 489 -16.46 -19.22 -9.61
CA VAL A 489 -17.52 -18.38 -9.06
C VAL A 489 -18.05 -17.51 -10.19
N VAL A 490 -19.36 -17.58 -10.44
CA VAL A 490 -20.08 -16.69 -11.34
C VAL A 490 -20.73 -15.60 -10.49
N PRO A 491 -20.14 -14.40 -10.37
CA PRO A 491 -20.62 -13.37 -9.45
C PRO A 491 -21.96 -12.76 -9.85
N GLU A 492 -22.46 -13.09 -11.04
CA GLU A 492 -23.78 -12.70 -11.52
C GLU A 492 -24.91 -13.28 -10.65
N THR A 493 -24.64 -14.28 -9.80
CA THR A 493 -25.62 -14.83 -8.84
C THR A 493 -25.75 -14.03 -7.55
N PHE A 494 -24.81 -13.13 -7.23
CA PHE A 494 -24.88 -12.34 -6.00
C PHE A 494 -25.96 -11.24 -6.06
N LEU A 495 -26.19 -10.65 -7.24
CA LEU A 495 -27.23 -9.65 -7.45
C LEU A 495 -28.64 -10.24 -7.26
N PRO A 496 -29.02 -11.36 -7.91
CA PRO A 496 -30.27 -12.07 -7.65
C PRO A 496 -30.41 -12.54 -6.20
N ALA A 497 -29.34 -12.99 -5.54
CA ALA A 497 -29.39 -13.44 -4.15
C ALA A 497 -29.61 -12.28 -3.15
N LEU A 498 -29.03 -11.11 -3.44
CA LEU A 498 -29.19 -9.91 -2.63
C LEU A 498 -30.57 -9.26 -2.87
N GLU A 499 -31.05 -9.29 -4.11
CA GLU A 499 -32.43 -8.95 -4.46
C GLU A 499 -33.44 -9.92 -3.82
N ALA A 500 -33.16 -11.23 -3.79
CA ALA A 500 -34.00 -12.23 -3.13
C ALA A 500 -34.03 -12.05 -1.60
N ARG A 501 -32.90 -11.69 -0.97
CA ARG A 501 -32.86 -11.32 0.47
C ARG A 501 -33.61 -10.03 0.75
N ARG A 502 -33.48 -9.02 -0.11
CA ARG A 502 -34.27 -7.79 -0.03
C ARG A 502 -35.76 -8.10 -0.19
N ALA A 503 -36.14 -8.89 -1.19
CA ALA A 503 -37.51 -9.34 -1.43
C ALA A 503 -38.10 -10.11 -0.23
N ALA A 504 -37.31 -10.99 0.38
CA ALA A 504 -37.67 -11.70 1.61
C ALA A 504 -37.80 -10.76 2.83
N SER A 505 -37.00 -9.69 2.89
CA SER A 505 -37.03 -8.66 3.94
C SER A 505 -38.13 -7.60 3.73
N THR A 506 -38.64 -7.38 2.51
CA THR A 506 -39.69 -6.39 2.18
C THR A 506 -41.13 -6.84 2.47
N LYS A 507 -41.34 -7.87 3.29
CA LYS A 507 -42.71 -8.25 3.75
C LYS A 507 -43.38 -7.23 4.68
N GLY A 508 -42.79 -6.05 4.87
CA GLY A 508 -43.61 -4.89 5.23
C GLY A 508 -42.80 -3.63 5.43
N HIS A 509 -42.60 -2.82 4.39
CA HIS A 509 -42.56 -1.34 4.38
C HIS A 509 -42.42 -0.85 2.91
N PRO A 510 -43.11 0.22 2.47
CA PRO A 510 -43.22 0.56 1.05
C PRO A 510 -42.05 1.39 0.50
N ASN A 511 -41.64 1.04 -0.71
CA ASN A 511 -40.96 1.82 -1.76
C ASN A 511 -40.02 2.96 -1.34
N THR A 512 -38.72 2.65 -1.27
CA THR A 512 -37.67 3.58 -1.72
C THR A 512 -37.05 3.02 -3.00
N ARG A 513 -37.35 3.65 -4.15
CA ARG A 513 -36.59 3.44 -5.39
C ARG A 513 -35.16 3.90 -5.11
N LEU A 514 -34.23 2.96 -4.97
CA LEU A 514 -32.80 3.27 -4.92
C LEU A 514 -32.41 3.76 -6.31
N GLU A 515 -32.14 5.06 -6.42
CA GLU A 515 -31.41 5.61 -7.57
C GLU A 515 -30.07 4.90 -7.68
N HIS A 516 -29.74 4.41 -8.88
CA HIS A 516 -28.41 3.94 -9.23
C HIS A 516 -27.44 5.11 -9.02
N LYS A 517 -26.81 5.22 -7.85
CA LYS A 517 -25.73 6.19 -7.64
C LYS A 517 -24.57 5.73 -8.51
N GLY A 518 -24.34 6.44 -9.61
CA GLY A 518 -23.27 6.12 -10.56
C GLY A 518 -21.92 5.96 -9.85
N SER A 519 -21.06 5.09 -10.39
CA SER A 519 -19.71 4.90 -9.88
C SER A 519 -18.99 6.24 -9.82
N VAL A 520 -18.49 6.59 -8.62
CA VAL A 520 -17.78 7.85 -8.43
C VAL A 520 -16.32 7.61 -8.77
N VAL A 521 -15.95 7.96 -10.00
CA VAL A 521 -14.60 7.80 -10.54
C VAL A 521 -13.56 8.63 -9.78
N ARG A 522 -13.94 9.80 -9.22
CA ARG A 522 -13.00 10.74 -8.58
C ARG A 522 -13.28 10.95 -7.09
N PRO A 523 -12.27 11.10 -6.23
CA PRO A 523 -12.48 11.53 -4.85
C PRO A 523 -13.17 12.91 -4.77
N PRO A 524 -13.93 13.19 -3.70
CA PRO A 524 -14.54 14.51 -3.46
C PRO A 524 -13.57 15.69 -3.63
N ASP A 525 -14.06 16.83 -4.10
CA ASP A 525 -13.24 18.01 -4.38
C ASP A 525 -12.58 18.60 -3.13
N GLY A 526 -13.28 18.56 -1.99
CA GLY A 526 -12.78 19.07 -0.70
C GLY A 526 -11.57 18.32 -0.13
N ILE A 527 -11.02 17.31 -0.80
CA ILE A 527 -9.81 16.58 -0.37
C ILE A 527 -8.52 17.25 -0.85
N ASP A 528 -8.60 18.10 -1.87
CA ASP A 528 -7.42 18.67 -2.49
C ASP A 528 -6.56 19.47 -1.50
N GLY A 529 -5.29 19.08 -1.34
CA GLY A 529 -4.33 19.76 -0.45
C GLY A 529 -4.50 19.49 1.06
N MET A 530 -5.41 18.60 1.49
CA MET A 530 -5.70 18.36 2.91
C MET A 530 -4.68 17.50 3.68
N PHE A 531 -3.79 16.79 2.97
CA PHE A 531 -2.84 15.85 3.57
C PHE A 531 -1.45 16.49 3.64
N SER A 532 -1.32 17.51 4.48
CA SER A 532 -0.05 18.17 4.79
C SER A 532 0.57 17.63 6.08
N ALA A 533 1.90 17.64 6.17
CA ALA A 533 2.62 17.40 7.42
C ALA A 533 2.21 18.45 8.47
N ARG A 534 2.28 18.12 9.77
CA ARG A 534 1.95 19.09 10.81
C ARG A 534 3.07 20.12 10.94
N GLN A 535 2.70 21.32 11.37
CA GLN A 535 3.65 22.36 11.72
C GLN A 535 3.62 22.61 13.23
N LYS A 536 4.80 22.90 13.79
CA LYS A 536 4.94 23.21 15.20
C LYS A 536 4.47 24.65 15.44
N THR A 537 3.42 24.81 16.25
CA THR A 537 2.92 26.12 16.68
C THR A 537 3.89 26.78 17.66
N PRO A 538 3.79 28.11 17.86
CA PRO A 538 4.59 28.82 18.88
C PRO A 538 4.41 28.27 20.30
N ALA A 539 3.24 27.67 20.60
CA ALA A 539 2.94 27.02 21.88
C ALA A 539 3.59 25.63 22.03
N GLY A 540 4.36 25.17 21.04
CA GLY A 540 5.03 23.86 21.06
C GLY A 540 4.18 22.68 20.60
N LEU A 541 2.89 22.89 20.32
CA LEU A 541 1.96 21.87 19.84
C LEU A 541 2.04 21.71 18.32
N TYR A 542 1.89 20.48 17.81
CA TYR A 542 1.80 20.22 16.37
C TYR A 542 0.36 20.30 15.88
N THR A 543 0.07 21.23 14.95
CA THR A 543 -1.25 21.39 14.34
C THR A 543 -1.15 21.41 12.81
N HIS A 544 -2.28 21.25 12.12
CA HIS A 544 -2.32 21.46 10.68
C HIS A 544 -2.73 22.90 10.37
N LEU A 545 -2.11 23.51 9.35
CA LEU A 545 -2.49 24.84 8.85
C LEU A 545 -3.97 24.94 8.46
N ASP A 546 -4.53 23.86 7.92
CA ASP A 546 -5.93 23.83 7.46
C ASP A 546 -6.93 23.75 8.65
N GLU A 547 -6.46 23.48 9.87
CA GLU A 547 -7.29 23.55 11.10
C GLU A 547 -7.33 24.97 11.68
N SER A 548 -6.29 25.79 11.46
CA SER A 548 -6.27 27.19 11.88
C SER A 548 -7.16 28.10 11.03
N ASP A 549 -7.37 27.79 9.74
CA ASP A 549 -8.23 28.58 8.85
C ASP A 549 -9.74 28.32 9.04
N ILE A 550 -10.11 27.26 9.78
CA ILE A 550 -11.51 26.96 10.12
C ILE A 550 -11.92 27.70 11.42
N GLY A 551 -10.95 28.31 12.10
CA GLY A 551 -11.14 29.04 13.34
C GLY A 551 -11.20 30.55 13.18
N LEU A 552 -11.99 31.11 12.23
CA LEU A 552 -12.59 32.44 12.37
C LEU A 552 -13.61 32.70 11.23
N GLY A 553 -14.90 32.52 11.53
CA GLY A 553 -16.00 33.24 10.88
C GLY A 553 -16.37 32.87 9.44
N THR A 554 -17.02 31.73 9.20
CA THR A 554 -18.12 31.63 8.21
C THR A 554 -18.94 30.36 8.47
N PRO A 555 -20.27 30.42 8.66
CA PRO A 555 -21.07 29.21 8.78
C PRO A 555 -21.18 28.54 7.40
N ILE A 556 -20.53 27.38 7.25
CA ILE A 556 -20.80 26.50 6.11
C ILE A 556 -22.24 26.00 6.29
N ALA A 557 -23.13 26.45 5.42
CA ALA A 557 -24.47 25.94 5.31
C ALA A 557 -24.41 24.45 4.96
N LEU A 558 -24.58 23.58 5.95
CA LEU A 558 -24.93 22.19 5.73
C LEU A 558 -26.30 22.17 5.06
N SER A 559 -26.31 21.77 3.79
CA SER A 559 -27.52 21.30 3.10
C SER A 559 -28.16 20.20 3.96
N THR A 560 -29.30 20.55 4.54
CA THR A 560 -30.20 19.66 5.27
C THR A 560 -30.85 18.69 4.29
N ASN A 561 -30.47 17.41 4.36
CA ASN A 561 -31.33 16.31 3.95
C ASN A 561 -31.23 15.21 5.02
N PRO A 562 -32.27 15.02 5.86
CA PRO A 562 -32.23 14.10 6.98
C PRO A 562 -32.66 12.70 6.55
N SER A 563 -31.71 11.87 6.11
CA SER A 563 -31.89 10.41 6.06
C SER A 563 -30.54 9.69 5.90
N SER A 564 -29.71 9.73 6.94
CA SER A 564 -28.63 8.74 7.08
C SER A 564 -28.45 8.38 8.54
N SER A 565 -28.54 7.09 8.83
CA SER A 565 -28.60 6.45 10.16
C SER A 565 -27.26 6.46 10.92
N TRP A 566 -26.44 7.50 10.79
CA TRP A 566 -25.18 7.64 11.52
C TRP A 566 -25.31 8.54 12.76
N ASP A 567 -26.38 9.34 12.88
CA ASP A 567 -26.63 10.20 14.05
C ASP A 567 -27.28 9.47 15.24
N ALA A 568 -27.68 8.21 15.08
CA ALA A 568 -28.33 7.42 16.13
C ALA A 568 -27.35 6.68 17.05
N LEU A 569 -26.07 6.54 16.68
CA LEU A 569 -25.05 5.87 17.50
C LEU A 569 -24.15 6.84 18.29
N GLN A 570 -24.34 8.15 18.14
CA GLN A 570 -23.63 9.17 18.92
C GLN A 570 -24.43 9.71 20.13
N ARG A 571 -25.70 9.31 20.32
CA ARG A 571 -26.57 9.88 21.37
C ARG A 571 -26.77 9.03 22.62
N ASN A 572 -26.25 7.82 22.73
CA ASN A 572 -26.50 6.94 23.88
C ASN A 572 -25.37 6.86 24.92
N SER A 573 -24.51 7.88 25.03
CA SER A 573 -23.51 7.93 26.11
C SER A 573 -23.29 9.32 26.71
N LEU A 574 -24.29 10.19 26.66
CA LEU A 574 -24.27 11.50 27.32
C LEU A 574 -25.53 11.70 28.17
N GLU A 575 -25.62 10.94 29.25
CA GLU A 575 -26.34 11.38 30.46
C GLU A 575 -25.33 11.49 31.60
N GLY A 576 -24.55 12.57 31.55
CA GLY A 576 -23.73 13.03 32.67
C GLY A 576 -24.36 14.28 33.27
N PHE A 577 -24.85 14.15 34.49
CA PHE A 577 -25.38 15.21 35.34
C PHE A 577 -24.54 16.49 35.28
N GLN A 578 -25.20 17.63 35.02
CA GLN A 578 -24.61 18.95 35.22
C GLN A 578 -24.39 19.20 36.72
N LEU A 579 -23.14 19.39 37.11
CA LEU A 579 -22.78 20.09 38.34
C LEU A 579 -21.85 21.25 37.99
N ASN A 580 -22.37 22.47 38.18
CA ASN A 580 -21.59 23.70 38.24
C ASN A 580 -20.63 23.66 39.43
N GLY A 581 -19.34 23.95 39.21
CA GLY A 581 -18.40 24.18 40.29
C GLY A 581 -16.96 24.26 39.82
N THR A 582 -16.37 25.45 39.92
CA THR A 582 -14.95 25.75 39.72
C THR A 582 -14.05 24.96 40.67
N GLY A 583 -13.11 24.18 40.13
CA GLY A 583 -12.02 23.56 40.89
C GLY A 583 -11.09 22.76 39.97
N ALA A 584 -9.80 23.10 39.92
CA ALA A 584 -8.81 22.30 39.22
C ALA A 584 -8.67 20.95 39.95
N VAL A 585 -8.98 19.86 39.27
CA VAL A 585 -8.86 18.50 39.83
C VAL A 585 -7.44 18.00 39.56
N THR A 586 -6.63 17.89 40.62
CA THR A 586 -5.31 17.26 40.60
C THR A 586 -5.44 15.74 40.71
N MET A 587 -4.65 15.02 39.92
CA MET A 587 -4.64 13.55 39.74
C MET A 587 -4.58 12.74 41.06
N ASP A 588 -4.14 13.35 42.15
CA ASP A 588 -4.00 12.73 43.47
C ASP A 588 -5.33 12.27 44.09
N GLN A 589 -6.47 12.82 43.67
CA GLN A 589 -7.78 12.53 44.29
C GLN A 589 -8.39 11.18 43.87
N PHE A 590 -7.85 10.52 42.84
CA PHE A 590 -8.37 9.23 42.34
C PHE A 590 -7.44 8.03 42.61
N MET A 591 -6.32 8.25 43.28
CA MET A 591 -5.38 7.18 43.64
C MET A 591 -5.68 6.62 45.03
N GLY A 592 -5.74 5.29 45.15
CA GLY A 592 -5.76 4.61 46.44
C GLY A 592 -4.47 4.86 47.24
N GLU A 593 -4.51 4.64 48.55
CA GLU A 593 -3.36 4.88 49.46
C GLU A 593 -2.09 4.16 48.99
N GLU A 594 -2.21 2.91 48.52
CA GLU A 594 -1.10 2.15 47.96
C GLU A 594 -0.55 2.76 46.67
N ASP A 595 -1.41 3.27 45.79
CA ASP A 595 -1.00 3.85 44.50
C ASP A 595 -0.35 5.22 44.68
N ARG A 596 -0.78 5.99 45.69
CA ARG A 596 -0.08 7.21 46.10
C ARG A 596 1.32 6.92 46.61
N ILE A 597 1.48 5.84 47.39
CA ILE A 597 2.81 5.40 47.88
C ILE A 597 3.67 4.93 46.70
N LYS A 598 3.13 4.11 45.79
CA LYS A 598 3.84 3.66 44.58
C LYS A 598 4.24 4.84 43.69
N TYR A 599 3.37 5.82 43.51
CA TYR A 599 3.64 7.04 42.75
C TYR A 599 4.73 7.90 43.39
N ALA A 600 4.69 8.09 44.72
CA ALA A 600 5.74 8.80 45.46
C ALA A 600 7.08 8.06 45.41
N ILE A 601 7.08 6.72 45.48
CA ILE A 601 8.26 5.88 45.29
C ILE A 601 8.80 6.02 43.86
N ALA A 602 7.93 6.00 42.84
CA ALA A 602 8.30 6.15 41.44
C ALA A 602 8.90 7.53 41.13
N GLN A 603 8.35 8.61 41.70
CA GLN A 603 8.94 9.95 41.58
C GLN A 603 10.30 10.06 42.28
N ARG A 604 10.44 9.48 43.48
CA ARG A 604 11.74 9.41 44.17
C ARG A 604 12.75 8.58 43.38
N ALA A 605 12.32 7.48 42.75
CA ALA A 605 13.15 6.64 41.90
C ALA A 605 13.58 7.35 40.61
N GLN A 606 12.72 8.18 40.00
CA GLN A 606 13.08 9.03 38.86
C GLN A 606 14.09 10.11 39.26
N PHE A 607 13.92 10.74 40.41
CA PHE A 607 14.87 11.73 40.92
C PHE A 607 16.24 11.11 41.28
N GLN A 608 16.23 9.88 41.82
CA GLN A 608 17.45 9.11 42.09
C GLN A 608 18.11 8.55 40.81
N ARG A 609 17.34 8.26 39.75
CA ARG A 609 17.88 7.87 38.42
C ARG A 609 18.57 9.02 37.71
N SER A 610 18.02 10.24 37.81
CA SER A 610 18.66 11.46 37.31
C SER A 610 20.03 11.71 37.95
N THR A 611 20.18 11.36 39.22
CA THR A 611 21.42 11.58 40.00
C THR A 611 22.41 10.41 39.94
N ARG A 612 22.05 9.25 39.37
CA ARG A 612 22.91 8.05 39.29
C ARG A 612 23.63 7.84 37.95
N VAL A 613 23.52 8.78 37.00
CA VAL A 613 24.26 8.70 35.71
C VAL A 613 25.80 8.82 35.91
N ASP A 614 26.28 9.16 37.11
CA ASP A 614 27.71 9.20 37.47
C ASP A 614 28.29 7.90 38.09
N ALA A 615 27.56 6.78 38.20
CA ALA A 615 28.16 5.55 38.72
C ALA A 615 27.63 4.26 38.06
N ALA A 616 28.56 3.48 37.54
CA ALA A 616 28.39 2.40 36.58
C ALA A 616 27.72 1.10 37.09
N SER A 617 27.21 0.34 36.10
CA SER A 617 27.33 -1.12 35.91
C SER A 617 26.91 -2.08 37.05
N SER A 618 25.78 -2.77 36.87
CA SER A 618 25.72 -4.25 36.91
C SER A 618 24.33 -4.78 36.51
N LYS A 619 24.34 -5.98 35.90
CA LYS A 619 23.24 -6.78 35.35
C LYS A 619 22.06 -7.04 36.30
N GLU A 620 20.86 -7.15 35.75
CA GLU A 620 19.88 -8.21 36.04
C GLU A 620 18.76 -8.22 34.98
N SER A 621 18.25 -9.42 34.66
CA SER A 621 17.19 -9.73 33.69
C SER A 621 15.80 -9.35 34.20
N PRO A 622 14.84 -8.91 33.36
CA PRO A 622 13.45 -8.79 33.81
C PRO A 622 12.49 -9.80 33.16
N ASP A 623 11.53 -10.16 33.99
CA ASP A 623 10.38 -11.03 33.77
C ASP A 623 9.37 -10.48 32.74
N VAL A 624 8.56 -11.40 32.21
CA VAL A 624 7.44 -11.16 31.30
C VAL A 624 6.28 -10.51 32.05
N GLU A 625 5.88 -9.30 31.65
CA GLU A 625 4.74 -8.57 32.22
C GLU A 625 3.55 -8.58 31.24
N LEU A 626 2.49 -9.31 31.60
CA LEU A 626 1.22 -9.35 30.87
C LEU A 626 0.35 -8.17 31.34
N ILE A 627 0.10 -7.19 30.46
CA ILE A 627 -0.82 -6.08 30.75
C ILE A 627 -2.11 -6.28 29.95
N ASP A 628 -3.20 -6.60 30.66
CA ASP A 628 -4.57 -6.62 30.16
C ASP A 628 -5.10 -5.18 30.08
N LEU A 629 -5.52 -4.74 28.89
CA LEU A 629 -6.11 -3.42 28.65
C LEU A 629 -7.62 -3.50 28.36
N SER A 630 -8.32 -4.47 28.96
CA SER A 630 -9.77 -4.61 28.82
C SER A 630 -10.54 -4.41 30.14
N SER A 631 -10.59 -3.16 30.60
CA SER A 631 -11.65 -2.74 31.52
C SER A 631 -12.07 -1.30 31.22
N GLU A 632 -13.16 -1.15 30.46
CA GLU A 632 -14.28 -0.28 30.78
C GLU A 632 -15.35 -0.52 29.70
N SER A 633 -16.43 -1.13 30.16
CA SER A 633 -17.63 -1.55 29.45
C SER A 633 -18.46 -0.39 28.92
#